data_AF-A0A383EZP8-F1
#
_entry.id   AF-A0A383EZP8-F1
#
_cell.length_a   1.000
_cell.length_b   1.000
_cell.length_c   1.000
_cell.angle_alpha   90.00
_cell.angle_beta   90.00
_cell.angle_gamma   90.00
#
_symmetry.space_group_name_H-M   'P 1'
#
loop_
_entity.id
_entity.type
_entity.pdbx_description
1 polymer ?
#
loop_
_entity_poly.entity_id
_entity_poly.type
_entity_poly.pdbx_seq_one_letter_code
_entity_poly.pdbx_strand_id
1 'polypeptide(L)'
;MFKFFYNPSWFLWAYLGSATILIAIWLQVQIDVEINYWFGDFYDLIQVALNEPNSITMEEYFGSLLVFGKFAAMWIALSLFSSFFTSHFLFRWRTSMVDYYHSVYDKARQIEGASQRVQEDTIKFSRIMESL
;
A
#
# COMPACT_ATOMS: atom_id res chain seq x y z
N MET A 1 16.73 -4.94 13.83
CA MET A 1 15.64 -4.27 13.07
C MET A 1 16.19 -3.34 11.99
N PHE A 2 16.91 -2.26 12.33
CA PHE A 2 17.42 -1.29 11.33
C PHE A 2 18.55 -1.78 10.42
N LYS A 3 19.19 -2.92 10.72
CA LYS A 3 20.22 -3.52 9.86
C LYS A 3 19.74 -3.82 8.43
N PHE A 4 18.43 -3.91 8.22
CA PHE A 4 17.84 -4.01 6.88
C PHE A 4 18.26 -2.86 5.94
N PHE A 5 18.40 -1.63 6.48
CA PHE A 5 18.79 -0.45 5.70
C PHE A 5 20.31 -0.29 5.51
N TYR A 6 21.11 -1.04 6.26
CA TYR A 6 22.58 -0.93 6.24
C TYR A 6 23.26 -2.14 5.59
N ASN A 7 22.58 -3.28 5.49
CA ASN A 7 23.16 -4.49 4.92
C ASN A 7 23.16 -4.41 3.38
N PRO A 8 24.32 -4.54 2.71
CA PRO A 8 24.42 -4.45 1.25
C PRO A 8 23.47 -5.41 0.51
N SER A 9 23.26 -6.61 1.06
CA SER A 9 22.39 -7.62 0.45
C SER A 9 20.91 -7.23 0.42
N TRP A 10 20.50 -6.33 1.32
CA TRP A 10 19.10 -5.90 1.47
C TRP A 10 18.86 -4.45 1.04
N PHE A 11 19.91 -3.70 0.68
CA PHE A 11 19.83 -2.28 0.36
C PHE A 11 18.84 -1.98 -0.76
N LEU A 12 18.87 -2.75 -1.85
CA LEU A 12 17.92 -2.59 -2.95
C LEU A 12 16.47 -2.73 -2.47
N TRP A 13 16.17 -3.76 -1.68
CA TRP A 13 14.84 -3.95 -1.11
C TRP A 13 14.48 -2.82 -0.16
N ALA A 14 15.38 -2.42 0.72
CA ALA A 14 15.13 -1.40 1.73
C ALA A 14 14.77 -0.04 1.10
N TYR A 15 15.57 0.45 0.15
CA TYR A 15 15.34 1.79 -0.41
C TYR A 15 14.34 1.77 -1.56
N LEU A 16 14.46 0.85 -2.52
CA LEU A 16 13.52 0.78 -3.64
C LEU A 16 12.14 0.33 -3.15
N GLY A 17 12.08 -0.66 -2.25
CA GLY A 17 10.81 -1.12 -1.70
C GLY A 17 10.09 -0.02 -0.92
N SER A 18 10.79 0.72 -0.05
CA SER A 18 10.20 1.88 0.63
C SER A 18 9.75 2.97 -0.34
N ALA A 19 10.55 3.28 -1.37
CA ALA A 19 10.16 4.25 -2.39
C ALA A 19 8.92 3.79 -3.17
N THR A 20 8.84 2.51 -3.56
CA THR A 20 7.68 1.94 -4.25
C THR A 20 6.41 2.05 -3.40
N ILE A 21 6.48 1.77 -2.09
CA ILE A 21 5.33 1.91 -1.19
C ILE A 21 4.89 3.38 -1.10
N LEU A 22 5.83 4.32 -0.90
CA LEU A 22 5.50 5.74 -0.83
C LEU A 22 4.88 6.26 -2.13
N ILE A 23 5.40 5.84 -3.28
CA ILE A 23 4.85 6.18 -4.60
C ILE A 23 3.46 5.58 -4.77
N ALA A 24 3.24 4.32 -4.35
CA ALA A 24 1.93 3.68 -4.44
C ALA A 24 0.89 4.42 -3.59
N ILE A 25 1.23 4.81 -2.36
CA ILE A 25 0.35 5.63 -1.50
C ILE A 25 0.06 6.98 -2.15
N TRP A 26 1.08 7.65 -2.68
CA TRP A 26 0.90 8.93 -3.37
C TRP A 26 -0.05 8.79 -4.58
N LEU A 27 0.13 7.75 -5.40
CA LEU A 27 -0.74 7.46 -6.55
C LEU A 27 -2.19 7.16 -6.11
N GLN A 28 -2.41 6.43 -5.02
CA GLN A 28 -3.75 6.21 -4.48
C GLN A 28 -4.44 7.53 -4.14
N VAL A 29 -3.73 8.42 -3.44
CA VAL A 29 -4.26 9.75 -3.09
C VAL A 29 -4.58 10.58 -4.33
N GLN A 30 -3.75 10.52 -5.38
CA GLN A 30 -4.05 11.21 -6.64
C GLN A 30 -5.34 10.67 -7.28
N ILE A 31 -5.52 9.35 -7.32
CA ILE A 31 -6.76 8.76 -7.86
C ILE A 31 -7.98 9.17 -7.01
N ASP A 32 -7.85 9.21 -5.68
CA ASP A 32 -8.93 9.66 -4.81
C ASP A 32 -9.31 11.13 -5.08
N VAL A 33 -8.34 11.99 -5.34
CA VAL A 33 -8.58 13.41 -5.72
C VAL A 33 -9.31 13.50 -7.07
N GLU A 34 -8.88 12.74 -8.07
CA GLU A 34 -9.55 12.70 -9.38
C GLU A 34 -10.98 12.18 -9.28
N ILE A 35 -11.23 11.16 -8.44
CA ILE A 35 -12.58 10.66 -8.16
C ILE A 35 -13.43 11.76 -7.51
N ASN A 36 -12.87 12.56 -6.59
CA ASN A 36 -13.59 13.68 -5.97
C ASN A 36 -13.96 14.76 -7.00
N TYR A 37 -13.06 15.13 -7.91
CA TYR A 37 -13.38 16.06 -8.99
C TYR A 37 -14.49 15.50 -9.90
N TRP A 38 -14.38 14.23 -10.27
CA TRP A 38 -15.41 13.55 -11.05
C TRP A 38 -16.78 13.57 -10.36
N PHE A 39 -16.84 13.37 -9.04
CA PHE A 39 -18.10 13.48 -8.29
C PHE A 39 -18.72 14.87 -8.42
N GLY A 40 -17.91 15.93 -8.36
CA GLY A 40 -18.37 17.31 -8.58
C GLY A 40 -19.03 17.46 -9.95
N ASP A 41 -18.30 17.12 -11.01
CA ASP A 41 -18.79 17.21 -12.39
C ASP A 41 -20.04 16.36 -12.61
N PHE A 42 -20.09 15.16 -12.02
CA PHE A 42 -21.24 14.28 -12.12
C PHE A 42 -22.49 14.87 -11.44
N TYR A 43 -22.35 15.47 -10.26
CA TYR A 43 -23.47 16.12 -9.59
C TYR A 43 -23.94 17.37 -10.33
N ASP A 44 -23.04 18.12 -10.96
CA ASP A 44 -23.41 19.26 -11.81
C ASP A 44 -24.19 18.81 -13.05
N LEU A 45 -23.79 17.69 -13.68
CA LEU A 45 -24.58 17.05 -14.73
C LEU A 45 -25.98 16.70 -14.22
N ILE A 46 -26.10 16.02 -13.06
CA ILE A 46 -27.42 15.69 -12.50
C ILE A 46 -28.28 16.94 -12.27
N GLN A 47 -27.71 18.04 -11.79
CA GLN A 47 -28.45 19.28 -11.59
C GLN A 47 -28.99 19.85 -12.91
N VAL A 48 -28.18 19.87 -13.97
CA VAL A 48 -28.61 20.34 -15.30
C VAL A 48 -29.73 19.48 -15.85
N ALA A 49 -29.62 18.15 -15.76
CA ALA A 49 -30.66 17.22 -16.19
C ALA A 49 -31.99 17.39 -15.45
N LEU A 50 -31.97 17.82 -14.18
CA LEU A 50 -33.17 18.07 -13.38
C LEU A 50 -33.81 19.43 -13.67
N ASN A 51 -33.01 20.44 -14.04
CA ASN A 51 -33.49 21.79 -14.32
C ASN A 51 -34.16 21.90 -15.70
N GLU A 52 -33.56 21.28 -16.73
CA GLU A 52 -34.08 21.34 -18.11
C GLU A 52 -34.26 19.93 -18.70
N PRO A 53 -35.47 19.55 -19.14
CA PRO A 53 -35.70 18.27 -19.79
C PRO A 53 -34.89 18.15 -21.10
N ASN A 54 -34.28 16.97 -21.34
CA ASN A 54 -33.40 16.69 -22.49
C ASN A 54 -32.14 17.56 -22.61
N SER A 55 -31.72 18.24 -21.54
CA SER A 55 -30.47 19.00 -21.51
C SER A 55 -29.21 18.12 -21.52
N ILE A 56 -29.34 16.84 -21.12
CA ILE A 56 -28.24 15.87 -21.08
C ILE A 56 -28.60 14.64 -21.91
N THR A 57 -27.63 14.20 -22.70
CA THR A 57 -27.73 12.97 -23.47
C THR A 57 -27.42 11.75 -22.60
N MET A 58 -28.05 10.60 -22.91
CA MET A 58 -27.70 9.34 -22.24
C MET A 58 -26.22 8.99 -22.43
N GLU A 59 -25.62 9.38 -23.55
CA GLU A 59 -24.20 9.15 -23.83
C GLU A 59 -23.28 9.91 -22.86
N GLU A 60 -23.58 11.17 -22.53
CA GLU A 60 -22.81 11.93 -21.53
C GLU A 60 -22.93 11.33 -20.12
N TYR A 61 -24.12 10.86 -19.75
CA TYR A 61 -24.35 10.19 -18.47
C TYR A 61 -23.58 8.87 -18.37
N PHE A 62 -23.72 7.98 -19.36
CA PHE A 62 -22.97 6.72 -19.38
C PHE A 62 -21.47 6.93 -19.56
N GLY A 63 -21.06 7.94 -20.32
CA GLY A 63 -19.66 8.36 -20.46
C GLY A 63 -19.05 8.74 -19.11
N SER A 64 -19.77 9.52 -18.32
CA SER A 64 -19.34 9.89 -16.96
C SER A 64 -19.19 8.65 -16.07
N LEU A 65 -20.16 7.73 -16.09
CA LEU A 65 -20.08 6.48 -15.32
C LEU A 65 -18.89 5.59 -15.76
N LEU A 66 -18.58 5.55 -17.05
CA LEU A 66 -17.42 4.83 -17.57
C LEU A 66 -16.09 5.44 -17.09
N VAL A 67 -16.00 6.77 -17.01
CA VAL A 67 -14.83 7.46 -16.45
C VAL A 67 -14.63 7.07 -14.98
N PHE A 68 -15.70 7.10 -14.18
CA PHE A 68 -15.65 6.62 -12.79
C PHE A 68 -15.20 5.16 -12.70
N GLY A 69 -15.78 4.28 -13.52
CA GLY A 69 -15.42 2.87 -13.56
C GLY A 69 -13.92 2.65 -13.84
N LYS A 70 -13.31 3.46 -14.71
CA LYS A 70 -11.87 3.42 -14.99
C LYS A 70 -11.04 3.81 -13.76
N PHE A 71 -11.39 4.89 -13.07
CA PHE A 71 -10.69 5.30 -11.86
C PHE A 71 -10.83 4.27 -10.73
N ALA A 72 -12.04 3.77 -10.50
CA ALA A 72 -12.29 2.73 -9.50
C ALA A 72 -11.50 1.44 -9.79
N ALA A 73 -11.47 0.99 -11.05
CA ALA A 73 -10.69 -0.18 -11.45
C ALA A 73 -9.18 0.03 -11.23
N MET A 74 -8.65 1.21 -11.58
CA MET A 74 -7.26 1.56 -11.36
C MET A 74 -6.90 1.59 -9.87
N TRP A 75 -7.78 2.19 -9.05
CA TRP A 75 -7.62 2.24 -7.60
C TRP A 75 -7.59 0.84 -6.99
N ILE A 76 -8.52 -0.03 -7.37
CA ILE A 76 -8.57 -1.43 -6.88
C ILE A 76 -7.29 -2.17 -7.24
N ALA A 77 -6.84 -2.07 -8.50
CA ALA A 77 -5.62 -2.72 -8.95
C ALA A 77 -4.39 -2.24 -8.17
N LEU A 78 -4.28 -0.93 -7.95
CA LEU A 78 -3.20 -0.33 -7.18
C LEU A 78 -3.26 -0.72 -5.70
N SER A 79 -4.46 -0.79 -5.11
CA SER A 79 -4.69 -1.23 -3.72
C SER A 79 -4.29 -2.69 -3.49
N LEU A 80 -4.67 -3.59 -4.40
CA LEU A 80 -4.23 -5.00 -4.36
C LEU A 80 -2.72 -5.13 -4.50
N PHE A 81 -2.12 -4.40 -5.44
CA PHE A 81 -0.67 -4.37 -5.62
C PHE A 81 0.04 -3.85 -4.36
N SER A 82 -0.40 -2.72 -3.81
CA SER A 82 0.18 -2.09 -2.63
C SER A 82 0.11 -3.01 -1.41
N SER A 83 -1.04 -3.68 -1.21
CA SER A 83 -1.23 -4.64 -0.13
C SER A 83 -0.27 -5.82 -0.25
N PHE A 84 -0.23 -6.46 -1.42
CA PHE A 84 0.66 -7.58 -1.68
C PHE A 84 2.14 -7.19 -1.53
N PHE A 85 2.53 -6.05 -2.10
CA PHE A 85 3.91 -5.58 -2.10
C PHE A 85 4.37 -5.20 -0.68
N THR A 86 3.51 -4.54 0.10
CA THR A 86 3.80 -4.21 1.51
C THR A 86 4.00 -5.47 2.35
N SER A 87 3.11 -6.47 2.24
CA SER A 87 3.30 -7.74 2.95
C SER A 87 4.58 -8.46 2.49
N HIS A 88 4.92 -8.42 1.20
CA HIS A 88 6.17 -9.00 0.69
C HIS A 88 7.41 -8.26 1.20
N PHE A 89 7.37 -6.93 1.22
CA PHE A 89 8.45 -6.09 1.74
C PHE A 89 8.69 -6.37 3.22
N LEU A 90 7.64 -6.45 4.03
CA LEU A 90 7.74 -6.79 5.46
C LEU A 90 8.26 -8.20 5.69
N PHE A 91 7.88 -9.17 4.84
CA PHE A 91 8.47 -10.50 4.89
C PHE A 91 9.99 -10.47 4.68
N ARG A 92 10.48 -9.73 3.67
CA ARG A 92 11.93 -9.58 3.42
C ARG A 92 12.63 -8.87 4.59
N TRP A 93 12.00 -7.84 5.14
CA TRP A 93 12.53 -7.16 6.32
C TRP A 93 12.64 -8.13 7.49
N ARG A 94 11.62 -8.94 7.76
CA ARG A 94 11.64 -9.98 8.78
C ARG A 94 12.77 -10.98 8.56
N THR A 95 12.97 -11.47 7.33
CA THR A 95 14.09 -12.38 7.00
C THR A 95 15.43 -11.77 7.40
N SER A 96 15.68 -10.51 7.05
CA SER A 96 16.94 -9.83 7.41
C SER A 96 17.16 -9.73 8.93
N MET A 97 16.08 -9.60 9.71
CA MET A 97 16.17 -9.57 11.17
C MET A 97 16.53 -10.95 11.72
N VAL A 98 15.88 -12.00 11.22
CA VAL A 98 16.14 -13.38 11.63
C VAL A 98 17.57 -13.79 11.30
N ASP A 99 18.06 -13.48 10.09
CA ASP A 99 19.43 -13.77 9.67
C ASP A 99 20.45 -13.14 10.63
N TYR A 100 20.22 -11.88 11.02
CA TYR A 100 21.06 -11.22 12.00
C TYR A 100 20.99 -11.90 13.37
N TYR A 101 19.79 -12.20 13.88
CA TYR A 101 19.63 -12.84 15.18
C TYR A 101 20.29 -14.21 15.23
N HIS A 102 20.23 -15.00 14.15
CA HIS A 102 20.97 -16.26 14.04
C HIS A 102 22.49 -16.05 14.13
N SER A 103 23.04 -15.03 13.46
CA SER A 103 24.49 -14.75 13.53
C SER A 103 25.02 -14.42 14.93
N VAL A 104 24.15 -13.95 15.83
CA VAL A 104 24.51 -13.61 17.22
C VAL A 104 23.94 -14.59 18.24
N TYR A 105 23.26 -15.65 17.78
CA TYR A 105 22.51 -16.57 18.63
C TYR A 105 23.40 -17.30 19.63
N ASP A 106 24.65 -17.63 19.26
CA ASP A 106 25.60 -18.27 20.17
C ASP A 106 25.88 -17.47 21.45
N LYS A 107 25.75 -16.14 21.38
CA LYS A 107 25.90 -15.27 22.55
C LYS A 107 24.60 -15.15 23.36
N ALA A 108 23.45 -15.28 22.71
CA ALA A 108 22.14 -15.06 23.32
C ALA A 108 21.48 -16.35 23.85
N ARG A 109 21.90 -17.53 23.39
CA ARG A 109 21.28 -18.84 23.68
C ARG A 109 21.26 -19.23 25.16
N GLN A 110 22.08 -18.60 26.00
CA GLN A 110 22.12 -18.84 27.44
C GLN A 110 20.95 -18.21 28.19
N ILE A 111 20.21 -17.31 27.54
CA ILE A 111 19.05 -16.64 28.11
C ILE A 111 17.80 -17.49 27.82
N GLU A 112 17.05 -17.82 28.86
CA GLU A 112 15.78 -18.54 28.73
C GLU A 112 14.81 -17.76 27.83
N GLY A 113 14.19 -18.45 26.88
CA GLY A 113 13.25 -17.85 25.93
C GLY A 113 13.89 -16.97 24.85
N ALA A 114 15.22 -16.97 24.69
CA ALA A 114 15.89 -16.20 23.62
C ALA A 114 15.39 -16.56 22.22
N SER A 115 15.16 -17.85 21.95
CA SER A 115 14.61 -18.34 20.67
C SER A 115 13.15 -17.94 20.44
N GLN A 116 12.36 -17.80 21.50
CA GLN A 116 10.97 -17.33 21.43
C GLN A 116 10.93 -15.84 21.10
N ARG A 117 11.74 -15.01 21.78
CA ARG A 117 11.78 -13.56 21.52
C ARG A 117 12.19 -13.24 20.08
N VAL A 118 13.18 -13.94 19.53
CA VAL A 118 13.58 -13.75 18.12
C VAL A 118 12.43 -14.00 17.16
N GLN A 119 11.57 -14.99 17.42
CA GLN A 119 10.43 -15.29 16.56
C GLN A 119 9.24 -14.36 16.82
N GLU A 120 8.83 -14.23 18.07
CA GLU A 120 7.66 -13.43 18.43
C GLU A 120 7.85 -11.94 18.18
N ASP A 121 9.01 -11.38 18.53
CA ASP A 121 9.23 -9.94 18.40
C ASP A 121 9.36 -9.55 16.92
N THR A 122 9.95 -10.39 16.07
CA THR A 122 10.02 -10.14 14.63
C THR A 122 8.65 -10.24 13.95
N ILE A 123 7.79 -11.15 14.40
CA ILE A 123 6.41 -11.26 13.92
C ILE A 123 5.56 -10.08 14.41
N LYS A 124 5.63 -9.75 15.71
CA LYS A 124 4.90 -8.60 16.30
C LYS A 124 5.30 -7.30 15.60
N PHE A 125 6.59 -7.08 15.36
CA PHE A 125 7.08 -5.94 14.59
C PHE A 125 6.47 -5.89 13.19
N SER A 126 6.53 -7.00 12.44
CA SER A 126 6.02 -7.05 11.07
C SER A 126 4.52 -6.75 11.02
N ARG A 127 3.74 -7.26 11.98
CA ARG A 127 2.30 -6.99 12.08
C ARG A 127 1.98 -5.53 12.40
N ILE A 128 2.74 -4.91 13.31
CA ILE A 128 2.56 -3.47 13.62
C ILE A 128 2.83 -2.64 12.37
N MET A 129 3.89 -2.97 11.62
CA MET A 129 4.23 -2.26 10.39
C MET A 129 3.22 -2.50 9.25
N GLU A 130 2.53 -3.63 9.22
CA GLU A 130 1.46 -3.92 8.26
C GLU A 130 0.16 -3.18 8.59
N SER A 131 -0.06 -2.84 9.87
CA SER A 131 -1.23 -2.10 10.33
C SER A 131 -1.10 -0.58 10.25
N LEU A 132 0.12 -0.07 9.98
CA LEU A 132 0.41 1.36 9.86
C LEU A 132 0.13 1.85 8.44
#